data_AF-A0A6A0CY97-F1
#
_entry.id   AF-A0A6A0CY97-F1
#
_cell.length_a   1.000
_cell.length_b   1.000
_cell.length_c   1.000
_cell.angle_alpha   90.00
_cell.angle_beta   90.00
_cell.angle_gamma   90.00
#
_symmetry.space_group_name_H-M   'P 1'
#
loop_
_entity.id
_entity.type
_entity.pdbx_description
1 polymer ?
#
loop_
_entity_poly.entity_id
_entity_poly.type
_entity_poly.pdbx_seq_one_letter_code
_entity_poly.pdbx_strand_id
1 'polypeptide(L)'
;MTAAVGYTSIHACWVRGKFRRKEFLEKYGNGNKNMEFVIMPAFNPLCGGVAVNREHIGGALFSLADMEHASVYTLEGINLGTIRNLR
;
A
#
# COMPACT_ATOMS: atom_id res chain seq x y z
N MET A 1 -29.08 -14.89 8.28
CA MET A 1 -27.87 -14.17 8.71
C MET A 1 -27.85 -12.84 7.99
N THR A 2 -28.36 -11.81 8.64
CA THR A 2 -28.37 -10.43 8.15
C THR A 2 -26.97 -9.85 8.30
N ALA A 3 -26.31 -9.51 7.20
CA ALA A 3 -25.09 -8.72 7.25
C ALA A 3 -25.44 -7.37 7.86
N ALA A 4 -24.94 -7.08 9.06
CA ALA A 4 -25.02 -5.75 9.62
C ALA A 4 -24.22 -4.81 8.70
N VAL A 5 -24.91 -3.86 8.06
CA VAL A 5 -24.29 -2.74 7.37
C VAL A 5 -23.36 -2.02 8.36
N GLY A 6 -22.05 -1.97 8.07
CA GLY A 6 -21.08 -1.18 8.84
C GLY A 6 -19.92 -1.92 9.53
N TYR A 7 -19.66 -3.21 9.27
CA TYR A 7 -18.49 -3.89 9.86
C TYR A 7 -17.18 -3.52 9.17
N THR A 8 -16.18 -3.06 9.93
CA THR A 8 -14.79 -2.92 9.49
C THR A 8 -13.94 -4.00 10.16
N SER A 9 -13.08 -4.68 9.40
CA SER A 9 -12.03 -5.53 9.93
C SER A 9 -10.64 -5.03 9.51
N ILE A 10 -9.64 -5.36 10.32
CA ILE A 10 -8.23 -5.05 10.05
C ILE A 10 -7.53 -6.37 9.77
N HIS A 11 -6.81 -6.42 8.64
CA HIS A 11 -6.06 -7.60 8.22
C HIS A 11 -4.64 -7.20 7.80
N ALA A 12 -3.68 -8.06 8.10
CA ALA A 12 -2.36 -7.97 7.52
C ALA A 12 -2.45 -8.15 6.00
N CYS A 13 -1.77 -7.27 5.25
CA CYS A 13 -1.82 -7.27 3.79
C CYS A 13 -0.46 -6.93 3.18
N TRP A 14 -0.28 -7.39 1.96
CA TRP A 14 0.81 -6.95 1.09
C TRP A 14 0.33 -5.76 0.28
N VAL A 15 1.23 -4.81 0.02
CA VAL A 15 0.96 -3.70 -0.92
C VAL A 15 2.02 -3.72 -1.99
N ARG A 16 1.60 -3.68 -3.26
CA ARG A 16 2.52 -3.55 -4.40
C ARG A 16 2.13 -2.35 -5.23
N GLY A 17 3.11 -1.50 -5.54
CA GLY A 17 2.86 -0.27 -6.29
C GLY A 17 4.08 0.19 -7.08
N LYS A 18 3.93 1.36 -7.69
CA LYS A 18 4.96 2.01 -8.50
C LYS A 18 5.30 3.37 -7.92
N PHE A 19 6.48 3.87 -8.25
CA PHE A 19 6.81 5.26 -7.99
C PHE A 19 6.25 6.16 -9.09
N ARG A 20 5.88 7.39 -8.73
CA ARG A 20 5.55 8.42 -9.72
C ARG A 20 6.81 8.73 -10.52
N ARG A 21 6.77 8.39 -11.81
CA ARG A 21 7.96 8.31 -12.68
C ARG A 21 8.74 9.62 -12.73
N LYS A 22 8.04 10.75 -12.81
CA LYS A 22 8.67 12.07 -12.97
C LYS A 22 9.48 12.41 -11.71
N GLU A 23 8.83 12.40 -10.55
CA GLU A 23 9.40 12.73 -9.26
C GLU A 23 10.51 11.75 -8.86
N PHE A 24 10.35 10.46 -9.20
CA PHE A 24 11.37 9.46 -8.94
C PHE A 24 12.64 9.72 -9.76
N LEU A 25 12.53 10.00 -11.06
CA LEU A 25 13.69 10.28 -11.92
C LEU A 25 14.33 11.64 -11.63
N GLU A 26 13.55 12.65 -11.24
CA GLU A 26 14.08 13.94 -10.79
C GLU A 26 14.96 13.76 -9.54
N LYS A 27 14.56 12.88 -8.61
CA LYS A 27 15.35 12.58 -7.42
C LYS A 27 16.49 11.59 -7.67
N TYR A 28 16.27 10.61 -8.54
CA TYR A 28 17.20 9.53 -8.86
C TYR A 28 17.46 9.50 -10.37
N GLY A 29 18.33 10.41 -10.85
CA GLY A 29 18.56 10.64 -12.29
C GLY A 29 18.85 9.41 -13.15
N ASN A 30 19.49 8.38 -12.60
CA ASN A 30 19.78 7.11 -13.28
C ASN A 30 18.92 5.94 -12.77
N GLY A 31 17.83 6.23 -12.05
CA GLY A 31 16.95 5.24 -11.47
C GLY A 31 16.15 4.48 -12.53
N ASN A 32 15.75 3.24 -12.21
CA ASN A 32 14.87 2.47 -13.09
C ASN A 32 13.49 3.17 -13.20
N LYS A 33 13.14 3.66 -14.39
CA LYS A 33 11.85 4.32 -14.68
C LYS A 33 10.62 3.43 -14.43
N ASN A 34 10.81 2.11 -14.35
CA ASN A 34 9.78 1.12 -14.08
C ASN A 34 9.93 0.54 -12.65
N MET A 35 10.61 1.25 -11.75
CA MET A 35 10.79 0.80 -10.37
C MET A 35 9.43 0.57 -9.69
N GLU A 36 9.32 -0.56 -9.03
CA GLU A 36 8.17 -0.95 -8.23
C GLU A 36 8.59 -1.08 -6.77
N PHE A 37 7.62 -1.09 -5.86
CA PHE A 37 7.84 -1.38 -4.46
C PHE A 37 6.86 -2.45 -3.98
N VAL A 38 7.28 -3.15 -2.92
CA VAL A 38 6.43 -4.04 -2.14
C VAL A 38 6.55 -3.63 -0.68
N ILE A 39 5.42 -3.42 -0.02
CA ILE A 39 5.32 -3.28 1.43
C ILE A 39 4.90 -4.64 1.98
N MET A 40 5.72 -5.18 2.87
CA MET A 40 5.39 -6.39 3.58
C MET A 40 4.47 -6.09 4.77
N PRO A 41 3.53 -6.99 5.10
CA PRO A 41 2.79 -6.90 6.34
C PRO A 41 3.75 -6.96 7.54
N ALA A 42 3.35 -6.36 8.65
CA ALA A 42 4.07 -6.51 9.91
C ALA A 42 4.23 -8.01 10.25
N PHE A 43 5.46 -8.42 10.54
CA PHE A 43 5.80 -9.82 10.82
C PHE A 43 5.08 -10.37 12.06
N ASN A 44 4.82 -9.51 13.06
CA ASN A 44 4.12 -9.86 14.29
C ASN A 44 3.21 -8.70 14.71
N PRO A 45 1.99 -8.96 15.23
CA PRO A 45 1.13 -7.93 15.84
C PRO A 45 1.80 -6.97 16.83
N LEU A 46 2.85 -7.42 17.53
CA LEU A 46 3.63 -6.57 18.46
C LEU A 46 4.42 -5.46 17.76
N CYS A 47 4.67 -5.58 16.46
CA CYS A 47 5.34 -4.54 15.66
C CYS A 47 4.40 -3.37 15.30
N GLY A 48 3.12 -3.47 15.67
CA GLY A 48 2.10 -2.50 15.28
C GLY A 48 1.74 -2.59 13.79
N GLY A 49 1.28 -1.48 13.23
CA GLY A 49 0.91 -1.38 11.83
C GLY A 49 0.29 -0.02 11.51
N VAL A 50 0.09 0.23 10.23
CA VAL A 50 -0.61 1.41 9.71
C VAL A 50 -1.74 0.94 8.82
N ALA A 51 -2.96 1.46 9.01
CA ALA A 51 -4.07 1.16 8.12
C ALA A 51 -3.84 1.85 6.76
N VAL A 52 -3.24 1.15 5.81
CA VAL A 52 -2.77 1.70 4.52
C VAL A 52 -3.85 2.42 3.69
N ASN A 53 -5.13 2.12 3.93
CA ASN A 53 -6.30 2.73 3.28
C ASN A 53 -6.88 3.94 4.02
N ARG A 54 -6.58 4.11 5.31
CA ARG A 54 -7.15 5.17 6.17
C ARG A 54 -6.11 6.19 6.62
N GLU A 55 -4.90 5.73 6.90
CA GLU A 55 -3.82 6.53 7.47
C GLU A 55 -2.83 6.97 6.40
N HIS A 56 -2.21 8.13 6.62
CA HIS A 56 -1.16 8.62 5.74
C HIS A 56 0.18 7.97 6.09
N ILE A 57 0.76 7.24 5.14
CA ILE A 57 2.10 6.66 5.30
C ILE A 57 3.15 7.71 4.91
N GLY A 58 3.80 8.29 5.91
CA GLY A 58 4.86 9.28 5.72
C GLY A 58 6.22 8.66 5.38
N GLY A 59 7.12 9.47 4.84
CA GLY A 59 8.52 9.10 4.58
C GLY A 59 9.00 9.47 3.18
N ALA A 60 10.32 9.64 3.02
CA ALA A 60 10.93 10.17 1.79
C ALA A 60 10.79 9.27 0.55
N LEU A 61 10.48 7.98 0.74
CA LEU A 61 10.14 7.04 -0.34
C LEU A 61 8.64 7.06 -0.64
N PHE A 62 7.79 7.14 0.38
CA PHE A 62 6.33 7.22 0.23
C PHE A 62 5.89 8.52 -0.45
N SER A 63 6.62 9.62 -0.26
CA SER A 63 6.40 10.87 -0.99
C SER A 63 6.66 10.78 -2.49
N LEU A 64 7.27 9.69 -2.98
CA LEU A 64 7.46 9.40 -4.41
C LEU A 64 6.56 8.27 -4.89
N ALA A 65 5.96 7.51 -3.96
CA ALA A 65 5.12 6.37 -4.28
C ALA A 65 3.75 6.83 -4.78
N ASP A 66 3.25 6.17 -5.82
CA ASP A 66 1.87 6.29 -6.27
C ASP A 66 0.96 5.38 -5.44
N MET A 67 0.79 5.75 -4.15
CA MET A 67 0.09 4.91 -3.17
C MET A 67 -1.38 4.70 -3.52
N GLU A 68 -2.07 5.69 -4.09
CA GLU A 68 -3.50 5.57 -4.41
C GLU A 68 -3.79 4.44 -5.41
N HIS A 69 -2.87 4.20 -6.35
CA HIS A 69 -2.97 3.15 -7.37
C HIS A 69 -2.26 1.86 -6.98
N ALA A 70 -1.63 1.80 -5.80
CA ALA A 70 -1.00 0.58 -5.32
C ALA A 70 -2.06 -0.50 -5.03
N SER A 71 -1.78 -1.73 -5.45
CA SER A 71 -2.66 -2.89 -5.26
C SER A 71 -2.43 -3.53 -3.89
N VAL A 72 -3.50 -3.96 -3.25
CA VAL A 72 -3.50 -4.59 -1.93
C VAL A 72 -3.85 -6.06 -2.07
N TYR A 73 -3.11 -6.92 -1.39
CA TYR A 73 -3.31 -8.37 -1.41
C TYR A 73 -3.42 -8.92 0.01
N THR A 74 -4.28 -9.92 0.22
CA THR A 74 -4.28 -10.70 1.46
C THR A 74 -2.99 -11.52 1.60
N LEU A 75 -2.74 -12.10 2.77
CA LEU A 75 -1.59 -13.00 2.97
C LEU A 75 -1.62 -14.21 2.02
N GLU A 76 -2.81 -14.66 1.63
CA GLU A 76 -3.03 -15.74 0.66
C GLU A 76 -2.86 -15.28 -0.80
N GLY A 77 -2.53 -14.00 -1.04
CA GLY A 77 -2.33 -13.45 -2.38
C GLY A 77 -3.62 -13.03 -3.10
N ILE A 78 -4.77 -12.98 -2.42
CA ILE A 78 -6.02 -12.51 -3.02
C ILE A 78 -5.96 -11.01 -3.21
N ASN A 79 -6.15 -10.53 -4.45
CA ASN A 79 -6.18 -9.10 -4.77
C ASN A 79 -7.49 -8.46 -4.29
N LEU A 80 -7.38 -7.46 -3.41
CA LEU A 80 -8.51 -6.71 -2.85
C LEU A 80 -8.83 -5.45 -3.65
N GLY A 81 -8.01 -5.08 -4.63
CA GLY A 81 -8.11 -3.86 -5.41
C GLY A 81 -6.99 -2.87 -5.07
N THR A 82 -7.20 -1.60 -5.39
CA THR A 82 -6.25 -0.53 -5.08
C THR A 82 -6.56 0.13 -3.75
N ILE A 83 -5.57 0.78 -3.13
CA ILE A 83 -5.75 1.54 -1.89
C ILE A 83 -6.90 2.55 -2.01
N ARG A 84 -6.99 3.25 -3.15
CA ARG A 84 -8.07 4.21 -3.41
C ARG A 84 -9.47 3.59 -3.35
N ASN A 85 -9.62 2.32 -3.73
CA ASN A 85 -10.90 1.63 -3.80
C ASN A 85 -11.30 0.98 -2.46
N LEU A 86 -10.38 0.89 -1.50
CA LEU A 86 -10.57 0.20 -0.22
C LEU A 86 -10.88 1.17 0.95
N ARG A 87 -11.38 2.37 0.65
CA ARG A 87 -11.69 3.39 1.67
C ARG A 87 -13.05 3.18 2.33
#